data_AF-A0A7J3AZZ8-F1
#
_entry.id   AF-A0A7J3AZZ8-F1
#
_cell.length_a   1.000
_cell.length_b   1.000
_cell.length_c   1.000
_cell.angle_alpha   90.00
_cell.angle_beta   90.00
_cell.angle_gamma   90.00
#
_symmetry.space_group_name_H-M   'P 1'
#
loop_
_entity.id
_entity.type
_entity.pdbx_description
1 polymer ?
#
loop_
_entity_poly.entity_id
_entity_poly.type
_entity_poly.pdbx_seq_one_letter_code
_entity_poly.pdbx_strand_id
1 'polypeptide(L)'
;MIRIGIIGQDPYAAHLMDALRSQPDVDVIGLYSHKPTSISKDLSEVTNLFCSESGLEYFKERGIKVKGFLEDFLEGIDFLMEYDPNELSIKLTFEGTGIQLSPKDIILSRLSSIPLSKLRIRWTSDIYCCPFFRPAMLELELSERVSLETLRDHLISSRRVSSINREVDLNEVCIYYPFFRRYTIFSIILFLRSIEPSKDGSSINIFSLYGILSAVPEAIDAIREMRGIDKEVSSSITDHHLNMKSGLLA
;
A
#
# COMPACT_ATOMS: atom_id res chain seq x y z
N MET A 1 9.99 -2.95 20.34
CA MET A 1 8.76 -3.07 19.54
C MET A 1 8.34 -1.67 19.19
N ILE A 2 8.08 -1.41 17.91
CA ILE A 2 7.66 -0.12 17.38
C ILE A 2 6.14 -0.05 17.53
N ARG A 3 5.65 0.91 18.31
CA ARG A 3 4.24 1.04 18.67
C ARG A 3 3.53 1.92 17.65
N ILE A 4 2.65 1.33 16.86
CA ILE A 4 1.92 2.02 15.79
C ILE A 4 0.45 2.17 16.20
N GLY A 5 -0.06 3.39 16.11
CA GLY A 5 -1.50 3.65 16.13
C GLY A 5 -2.01 3.97 14.74
N ILE A 6 -3.21 3.51 14.42
CA ILE A 6 -3.83 3.74 13.11
C ILE A 6 -4.96 4.77 13.28
N ILE A 7 -4.98 5.77 12.41
CA ILE A 7 -6.03 6.79 12.36
C ILE A 7 -7.02 6.41 11.25
N GLY A 8 -8.31 6.43 11.59
CA GLY A 8 -9.38 6.12 10.65
C GLY A 8 -9.81 4.66 10.72
N GLN A 9 -10.98 4.40 10.13
CA GLN A 9 -11.61 3.09 10.07
C GLN A 9 -12.20 2.89 8.69
N ASP A 10 -11.37 2.44 7.76
CA ASP A 10 -11.76 2.09 6.40
C ASP A 10 -11.90 0.56 6.24
N PRO A 11 -12.61 0.07 5.20
CA PRO A 11 -12.82 -1.36 4.98
C PRO A 11 -11.55 -2.22 4.91
N TYR A 12 -10.38 -1.62 4.66
CA TYR A 12 -9.08 -2.31 4.59
C TYR A 12 -8.29 -2.24 5.91
N ALA A 13 -8.81 -1.57 6.95
CA ALA A 13 -8.14 -1.43 8.24
C ALA A 13 -7.75 -2.78 8.86
N ALA A 14 -8.58 -3.82 8.73
CA ALA A 14 -8.24 -5.16 9.20
C ALA A 14 -7.01 -5.75 8.45
N HIS A 15 -6.98 -5.60 7.13
CA HIS A 15 -5.86 -6.06 6.31
C HIS A 15 -4.57 -5.26 6.58
N LEU A 16 -4.69 -3.96 6.82
CA LEU A 16 -3.60 -3.11 7.25
C LEU A 16 -3.03 -3.56 8.60
N MET A 17 -3.90 -3.78 9.60
CA MET A 17 -3.49 -4.27 10.92
C MET A 17 -2.81 -5.64 10.83
N ASP A 18 -3.34 -6.57 10.04
CA ASP A 18 -2.74 -7.89 9.84
C ASP A 18 -1.34 -7.76 9.23
N ALA A 19 -1.17 -6.89 8.22
CA ALA A 19 0.12 -6.64 7.59
C ALA A 19 1.13 -6.07 8.59
N LEU A 20 0.73 -5.12 9.44
CA LEU A 20 1.58 -4.55 10.48
C LEU A 20 1.91 -5.59 11.57
N ARG A 21 0.92 -6.33 12.08
CA ARG A 21 1.10 -7.37 13.11
C ARG A 21 1.92 -8.56 12.63
N SER A 22 2.01 -8.79 11.32
CA SER A 22 2.89 -9.81 10.76
C SER A 22 4.37 -9.46 10.90
N GLN A 23 4.70 -8.19 11.12
CA GLN A 23 6.09 -7.74 11.27
C GLN A 23 6.61 -8.13 12.67
N PRO A 24 7.87 -8.61 12.76
CA PRO A 24 8.40 -9.17 14.00
C PRO A 24 8.67 -8.13 15.09
N ASP A 25 8.73 -6.86 14.71
CA ASP A 25 9.18 -5.74 15.53
C ASP A 25 8.11 -4.66 15.71
N VAL A 26 6.88 -4.88 15.23
CA VAL A 26 5.77 -3.91 15.27
C VAL A 26 4.69 -4.36 16.25
N ASP A 27 4.16 -3.41 17.01
CA ASP A 27 2.98 -3.58 17.86
C ASP A 27 1.88 -2.60 17.43
N VAL A 28 0.69 -3.11 17.12
CA VAL A 28 -0.46 -2.28 16.73
C VAL A 28 -1.29 -1.99 17.97
N ILE A 29 -1.21 -0.74 18.45
CA ILE A 29 -1.85 -0.30 19.69
C ILE A 29 -3.38 -0.25 19.57
N GLY A 30 -3.86 0.19 18.42
CA GLY A 30 -5.29 0.28 18.14
C GLY A 30 -5.63 1.22 17.00
N LEU A 31 -6.92 1.48 16.86
CA LEU A 31 -7.50 2.40 15.90
C LEU A 31 -8.12 3.59 16.63
N TYR A 32 -7.95 4.79 16.08
CA TYR A 32 -8.67 5.98 16.52
C TYR A 32 -9.66 6.44 15.45
N SER A 33 -10.89 6.77 15.86
CA SER A 33 -11.85 7.47 15.00
C SER A 33 -12.73 8.43 15.79
N HIS A 34 -13.05 9.57 15.18
CA HIS A 34 -13.97 10.55 15.76
C HIS A 34 -15.40 10.02 15.88
N LYS A 35 -15.84 9.17 14.94
CA LYS A 35 -17.21 8.60 14.89
C LYS A 35 -17.17 7.14 14.43
N PRO A 36 -18.18 6.34 14.80
CA PRO A 36 -18.27 4.97 14.31
C PRO A 36 -18.63 4.94 12.81
N THR A 37 -18.03 4.01 12.09
CA THR A 37 -18.33 3.60 10.73
C THR A 37 -19.07 2.26 10.74
N SER A 38 -19.46 1.76 9.56
CA SER A 38 -20.17 0.48 9.42
C SER A 38 -19.37 -0.72 9.93
N ILE A 39 -18.04 -0.62 9.96
CA ILE A 39 -17.11 -1.70 10.34
C ILE A 39 -16.58 -1.55 11.77
N SER A 40 -16.87 -0.45 12.47
CA SER A 40 -16.34 -0.18 13.82
C SER A 40 -16.64 -1.30 14.81
N LYS A 41 -17.82 -1.92 14.67
CA LYS A 41 -18.23 -3.01 15.56
C LYS A 41 -17.31 -4.22 15.40
N ASP A 42 -17.12 -4.68 14.18
CA ASP A 42 -16.25 -5.81 13.86
C ASP A 42 -14.79 -5.51 14.26
N LEU A 43 -14.32 -4.29 13.99
CA LEU A 43 -12.98 -3.87 14.39
C LEU A 43 -12.79 -3.84 15.91
N SER A 44 -13.81 -3.45 16.69
CA SER A 44 -13.74 -3.43 18.16
C SER A 44 -13.62 -4.81 18.80
N GLU A 45 -13.90 -5.89 18.06
CA GLU A 45 -13.76 -7.27 18.53
C GLU A 45 -12.32 -7.81 18.34
N VAL A 46 -11.55 -7.22 17.42
CA VAL A 46 -10.20 -7.70 17.04
C VAL A 46 -9.07 -6.71 17.34
N THR A 47 -9.42 -5.50 17.78
CA THR A 47 -8.45 -4.49 18.19
C THR A 47 -9.03 -3.49 19.18
N ASN A 48 -8.15 -2.71 19.80
CA ASN A 48 -8.55 -1.61 20.65
C ASN A 48 -9.06 -0.45 19.79
N LEU A 49 -10.24 0.06 20.12
CA LEU A 49 -10.83 1.21 19.44
C LEU A 49 -10.86 2.40 20.40
N PHE A 50 -10.32 3.53 19.96
CA PHE A 50 -10.29 4.79 20.68
C PHE A 50 -11.15 5.82 19.94
N CYS A 51 -11.72 6.77 20.67
CA CYS A 51 -12.53 7.83 20.07
C CYS A 51 -12.28 9.19 20.73
N SER A 52 -12.82 10.26 20.16
CA SER A 52 -12.89 11.54 20.88
C SER A 52 -13.98 11.49 21.95
N GLU A 53 -13.87 12.33 22.97
CA GLU A 53 -14.92 12.47 24.00
C GLU A 53 -16.29 12.78 23.38
N SER A 54 -16.35 13.71 22.44
CA SER A 54 -17.57 14.07 21.70
C SER A 54 -18.11 12.97 20.79
N GLY A 55 -17.30 11.95 20.49
CA GLY A 55 -17.67 10.81 19.66
C GLY A 55 -18.33 9.68 20.46
N LEU A 56 -18.10 9.64 21.77
CA LEU A 56 -18.40 8.50 22.65
C LEU A 56 -19.87 8.06 22.59
N GLU A 57 -20.80 9.01 22.62
CA GLU A 57 -22.24 8.70 22.60
C GLU A 57 -22.65 7.95 21.32
N TYR A 58 -22.09 8.31 20.16
CA TYR A 58 -22.36 7.59 18.90
C TYR A 58 -21.89 6.13 18.91
N PHE A 59 -20.79 5.85 19.62
CA PHE A 59 -20.28 4.49 19.80
C PHE A 59 -21.15 3.69 20.77
N LYS A 60 -21.55 4.30 21.90
CA LYS A 60 -22.45 3.68 22.89
C LYS A 60 -23.80 3.32 22.29
N GLU A 61 -24.42 4.23 21.53
CA GLU A 61 -25.71 4.00 20.85
C GLU A 61 -25.69 2.77 19.93
N ARG A 62 -24.52 2.45 19.35
CA ARG A 62 -24.30 1.30 18.48
C ARG A 62 -23.80 0.06 19.22
N GLY A 63 -23.65 0.12 20.53
CA GLY A 63 -23.13 -0.97 21.36
C GLY A 63 -21.67 -1.32 21.07
N ILE A 64 -20.87 -0.36 20.59
CA ILE A 64 -19.46 -0.56 20.24
C ILE A 64 -18.60 -0.24 21.47
N LYS A 65 -17.71 -1.16 21.83
CA LYS A 65 -16.79 -0.98 22.96
C LYS A 65 -15.63 -0.08 22.53
N VAL A 66 -15.36 0.95 23.33
CA VAL A 66 -14.18 1.81 23.19
C VAL A 66 -13.24 1.56 24.37
N LYS A 67 -11.93 1.57 24.12
CA LYS A 67 -10.89 1.37 25.14
C LYS A 67 -10.57 2.63 25.92
N GLY A 68 -10.65 3.79 25.26
CA GLY A 68 -10.27 5.07 25.83
C GLY A 68 -10.41 6.21 24.81
N PHE A 69 -9.82 7.34 25.15
CA PHE A 69 -9.88 8.57 24.36
C PHE A 69 -8.60 8.82 23.56
N LEU A 70 -8.51 9.97 22.90
CA LEU A 70 -7.34 10.34 22.08
C LEU A 70 -6.07 10.42 22.93
N GLU A 71 -6.17 10.92 24.15
CA GLU A 71 -5.05 11.07 25.08
C GLU A 71 -4.47 9.70 25.44
N ASP A 72 -5.34 8.74 25.79
CA ASP A 72 -4.96 7.35 26.06
C ASP A 72 -4.38 6.67 24.83
N PHE A 73 -4.89 7.00 23.64
CA PHE A 73 -4.41 6.46 22.38
C PHE A 73 -2.98 6.91 22.11
N LEU A 74 -2.71 8.20 22.24
CA LEU A 74 -1.39 8.80 21.96
C LEU A 74 -0.32 8.38 22.97
N GLU A 75 -0.69 7.91 24.16
CA GLU A 75 0.25 7.52 25.20
C GLU A 75 1.11 6.30 24.79
N GLY A 76 2.35 6.62 24.40
CA GLY A 76 3.35 5.63 24.02
C GLY A 76 3.21 5.09 22.60
N ILE A 77 2.52 5.79 21.71
CA ILE A 77 2.64 5.55 20.27
C ILE A 77 3.96 6.17 19.78
N ASP A 78 4.72 5.38 19.01
CA ASP A 78 5.90 5.86 18.29
C ASP A 78 5.51 6.53 16.95
N PHE A 79 4.56 5.93 16.24
CA PHE A 79 4.11 6.38 14.92
C PHE A 79 2.59 6.31 14.79
N LEU A 80 2.01 7.38 14.25
CA LEU A 80 0.63 7.38 13.78
C LEU A 80 0.61 7.12 12.28
N MET A 81 -0.23 6.20 11.84
CA MET A 81 -0.43 5.84 10.45
C MET A 81 -1.86 6.17 10.03
N GLU A 82 -2.00 6.97 8.98
CA GLU A 82 -3.27 7.28 8.35
C GLU A 82 -3.23 6.79 6.91
N TYR A 83 -4.17 5.90 6.56
CA TYR A 83 -4.25 5.32 5.23
C TYR A 83 -5.43 5.92 4.47
N ASP A 84 -5.16 6.44 3.28
CA ASP A 84 -6.19 6.94 2.36
C ASP A 84 -6.35 5.96 1.19
N PRO A 85 -7.41 5.13 1.18
CA PRO A 85 -7.69 4.22 0.07
C PRO A 85 -8.13 4.94 -1.21
N ASN A 86 -8.57 6.20 -1.14
CA ASN A 86 -8.92 7.00 -2.30
C ASN A 86 -7.69 7.55 -3.01
N GLU A 87 -6.57 7.74 -2.31
CA GLU A 87 -5.30 8.18 -2.91
C GLU A 87 -4.25 7.07 -2.97
N LEU A 88 -4.56 5.88 -2.41
CA LEU A 88 -3.61 4.78 -2.21
C LEU A 88 -2.32 5.24 -1.51
N SER A 89 -2.48 6.14 -0.56
CA SER A 89 -1.36 6.80 0.11
C SER A 89 -1.39 6.57 1.61
N ILE A 90 -0.22 6.60 2.23
CA ILE A 90 -0.08 6.52 3.68
C ILE A 90 0.61 7.77 4.17
N LYS A 91 0.04 8.38 5.20
CA LYS A 91 0.70 9.40 6.00
C LYS A 91 1.24 8.77 7.27
N LEU A 92 2.52 9.01 7.53
CA LEU A 92 3.16 8.66 8.79
C LEU A 92 3.41 9.94 9.58
N THR A 93 2.99 9.98 10.85
CA THR A 93 3.23 11.10 11.76
C THR A 93 3.99 10.63 12.99
N PHE A 94 5.06 11.34 13.36
CA PHE A 94 5.92 11.06 14.51
C PHE A 94 6.52 12.36 15.03
N GLU A 95 6.57 12.52 16.36
CA GLU A 95 7.14 13.72 17.04
C GLU A 95 6.63 15.06 16.48
N GLY A 96 5.37 15.12 16.01
CA GLY A 96 4.77 16.33 15.42
C GLY A 96 5.19 16.62 13.97
N THR A 97 6.00 15.76 13.36
CA THR A 97 6.36 15.80 11.94
C THR A 97 5.65 14.68 11.18
N GLY A 98 5.63 14.74 9.85
CA GLY A 98 5.09 13.63 9.07
C GLY A 98 5.57 13.58 7.64
N ILE A 99 5.51 12.37 7.07
CA ILE A 99 5.81 12.08 5.67
C ILE A 99 4.58 11.48 4.99
N GLN A 100 4.38 11.83 3.72
CA GLN A 100 3.37 11.24 2.87
C GLN A 100 4.05 10.29 1.89
N LEU A 101 3.56 9.06 1.81
CA LEU A 101 3.97 8.07 0.81
C LEU A 101 2.88 7.99 -0.25
N SER A 102 3.11 8.66 -1.38
CA SER A 102 2.17 8.65 -2.50
C SER A 102 2.46 7.50 -3.47
N PRO A 103 1.48 7.05 -4.28
CA PRO A 103 1.71 6.05 -5.32
C PRO A 103 2.86 6.39 -6.27
N LYS A 104 3.05 7.70 -6.56
CA LYS A 104 4.13 8.19 -7.42
C LYS A 104 5.50 7.92 -6.80
N ASP A 105 5.67 8.19 -5.51
CA ASP A 105 6.93 7.98 -4.81
C ASP A 105 7.25 6.48 -4.70
N ILE A 106 6.21 5.68 -4.44
CA ILE A 106 6.32 4.22 -4.33
C ILE A 106 6.79 3.60 -5.64
N ILE A 107 6.11 3.89 -6.76
CA ILE A 107 6.50 3.32 -8.06
C ILE A 107 7.88 3.83 -8.51
N LEU A 108 8.21 5.11 -8.23
CA LEU A 108 9.53 5.66 -8.55
C LEU A 108 10.64 4.91 -7.80
N SER A 109 10.45 4.62 -6.51
CA SER A 109 11.38 3.82 -5.70
C SER A 109 11.53 2.40 -6.25
N ARG A 110 10.41 1.74 -6.60
CA ARG A 110 10.40 0.37 -7.13
C ARG A 110 11.02 0.23 -8.53
N LEU A 111 10.94 1.28 -9.35
CA LEU A 111 11.51 1.34 -10.71
C LEU A 111 12.86 2.07 -10.76
N SER A 112 13.56 2.19 -9.64
CA SER A 112 14.85 2.90 -9.55
C SER A 112 15.96 2.35 -10.47
N SER A 113 15.85 1.10 -10.93
CA SER A 113 16.78 0.51 -11.91
C SER A 113 16.53 0.95 -13.35
N ILE A 114 15.42 1.64 -13.62
CA ILE A 114 15.06 2.11 -14.96
C ILE A 114 15.47 3.59 -15.08
N PRO A 115 16.13 4.01 -16.18
CA PRO A 115 16.55 5.38 -16.38
C PRO A 115 15.34 6.27 -16.72
N LEU A 116 14.57 6.66 -15.70
CA LEU A 116 13.37 7.48 -15.83
C LEU A 116 13.73 8.97 -15.72
N SER A 117 13.29 9.77 -16.71
CA SER A 117 13.30 11.23 -16.62
C SER A 117 12.00 11.76 -16.01
N LYS A 118 10.88 11.07 -16.25
CA LYS A 118 9.57 11.45 -15.72
C LYS A 118 8.65 10.24 -15.62
N LEU A 119 7.76 10.29 -14.63
CA LEU A 119 6.75 9.28 -14.38
C LEU A 119 5.40 9.94 -14.11
N ARG A 120 4.35 9.44 -14.76
CA ARG A 120 2.96 9.84 -14.53
C ARG A 120 2.06 8.62 -14.37
N ILE A 121 1.15 8.69 -13.40
CA ILE A 121 0.10 7.71 -13.21
C ILE A 121 -1.20 8.35 -13.68
N ARG A 122 -1.89 7.70 -14.61
CA ARG A 122 -3.23 8.10 -15.07
C ARG A 122 -4.22 7.04 -14.60
N TRP A 123 -4.92 7.34 -13.51
CA TRP A 123 -5.96 6.48 -12.97
C TRP A 123 -7.08 6.27 -13.99
N THR A 124 -7.59 5.05 -14.07
CA THR A 124 -8.72 4.72 -14.95
C THR A 124 -9.95 4.42 -14.09
N SER A 125 -11.01 5.21 -14.22
CA SER A 125 -12.22 5.10 -13.39
C SER A 125 -13.23 4.06 -13.88
N ASP A 126 -13.17 3.68 -15.15
CA ASP A 126 -14.36 3.12 -15.84
C ASP A 126 -14.25 1.65 -16.22
N ILE A 127 -13.18 0.96 -15.79
CA ILE A 127 -12.80 -0.29 -16.47
C ILE A 127 -13.37 -1.52 -15.73
N TYR A 128 -13.28 -1.66 -14.39
CA TYR A 128 -13.86 -2.79 -13.65
C TYR A 128 -14.03 -2.50 -12.14
N CYS A 129 -14.99 -3.17 -11.47
CA CYS A 129 -15.03 -3.23 -9.99
C CYS A 129 -13.91 -4.15 -9.48
N CYS A 130 -12.74 -3.57 -9.18
CA CYS A 130 -11.61 -4.27 -8.58
C CYS A 130 -11.45 -3.85 -7.11
N PRO A 131 -12.03 -4.58 -6.13
CA PRO A 131 -12.06 -4.14 -4.74
C PRO A 131 -10.66 -4.01 -4.12
N PHE A 132 -9.68 -4.81 -4.56
CA PHE A 132 -8.32 -4.81 -4.01
C PHE A 132 -7.28 -4.19 -4.94
N PHE A 133 -7.71 -3.65 -6.09
CA PHE A 133 -6.80 -3.04 -7.05
C PHE A 133 -7.38 -1.79 -7.68
N ARG A 134 -6.52 -0.83 -7.95
CA ARG A 134 -6.87 0.32 -8.78
C ARG A 134 -6.18 0.24 -10.13
N PRO A 135 -6.95 0.22 -11.23
CA PRO A 135 -6.36 0.25 -12.56
C PRO A 135 -5.81 1.63 -12.92
N ALA A 136 -4.69 1.64 -13.62
CA ALA A 136 -4.01 2.85 -14.08
C ALA A 136 -3.21 2.58 -15.35
N MET A 137 -3.04 3.64 -16.15
CA MET A 137 -2.00 3.69 -17.15
C MET A 137 -0.75 4.33 -16.53
N LEU A 138 0.37 3.62 -16.55
CA LEU A 138 1.67 4.10 -16.14
C LEU A 138 2.40 4.66 -17.37
N GLU A 139 2.68 5.94 -17.35
CA GLU A 139 3.36 6.66 -18.44
C GLU A 139 4.78 6.98 -17.98
N LEU A 140 5.77 6.38 -18.66
CA LEU A 140 7.19 6.50 -18.36
C LEU A 140 7.87 7.30 -19.46
N GLU A 141 8.61 8.34 -19.11
CA GLU A 141 9.57 8.99 -20.01
C GLU A 141 10.98 8.54 -19.59
N LEU A 142 11.76 8.06 -20.54
CA LEU A 142 13.12 7.59 -20.30
C LEU A 142 14.13 8.74 -20.46
N SER A 143 15.18 8.75 -19.64
CA SER A 143 16.31 9.68 -19.81
C SER A 143 17.28 9.22 -20.90
N GLU A 144 17.31 7.92 -21.21
CA GLU A 144 18.09 7.33 -22.29
C GLU A 144 17.32 6.20 -22.97
N ARG A 145 17.72 5.86 -24.20
CA ARG A 145 17.04 4.84 -24.99
C ARG A 145 17.38 3.44 -24.46
N VAL A 146 16.36 2.70 -24.04
CA VAL A 146 16.47 1.31 -23.57
C VAL A 146 15.73 0.39 -24.55
N SER A 147 16.27 -0.81 -24.79
CA SER A 147 15.58 -1.82 -25.62
C SER A 147 14.32 -2.34 -24.90
N LEU A 148 13.30 -2.78 -25.65
CA LEU A 148 12.10 -3.34 -25.04
C LEU A 148 12.36 -4.61 -24.22
N GLU A 149 13.35 -5.41 -24.61
CA GLU A 149 13.76 -6.61 -23.90
C GLU A 149 14.40 -6.24 -22.56
N THR A 150 15.37 -5.33 -22.58
CA THR A 150 16.03 -4.81 -21.37
C THR A 150 15.04 -4.14 -20.42
N LEU A 151 14.08 -3.38 -20.95
CA LEU A 151 13.02 -2.78 -20.15
C LEU A 151 12.18 -3.86 -19.44
N ARG A 152 11.76 -4.91 -20.15
CA ARG A 152 10.99 -6.01 -19.56
C ARG A 152 11.76 -6.72 -18.47
N ASP A 153 13.06 -6.97 -18.68
CA ASP A 153 13.91 -7.59 -17.67
C ASP A 153 13.99 -6.74 -16.41
N HIS A 154 14.17 -5.41 -16.56
CA HIS A 154 14.13 -4.50 -15.43
C HIS A 154 12.79 -4.56 -14.70
N LEU A 155 11.65 -4.44 -15.41
CA LEU A 155 10.31 -4.48 -14.80
C LEU A 155 10.02 -5.81 -14.07
N ILE A 156 10.51 -6.93 -14.59
CA ILE A 156 10.37 -8.25 -13.97
C ILE A 156 11.27 -8.36 -12.72
N SER A 157 12.47 -7.79 -12.77
CA SER A 157 13.41 -7.81 -11.64
C SER A 157 13.07 -6.82 -10.52
N SER A 158 12.23 -5.82 -10.81
CA SER A 158 11.85 -4.78 -9.85
C SER A 158 11.15 -5.36 -8.63
N ARG A 159 11.66 -4.98 -7.46
CA ARG A 159 11.14 -5.40 -6.16
C ARG A 159 9.68 -4.95 -5.97
N ARG A 160 8.81 -5.82 -5.47
CA ARG A 160 7.38 -5.56 -5.23
C ARG A 160 6.60 -5.14 -6.49
N VAL A 161 7.20 -5.37 -7.65
CA VAL A 161 6.54 -5.28 -8.94
C VAL A 161 6.27 -6.71 -9.40
N SER A 162 5.02 -6.94 -9.71
CA SER A 162 4.54 -8.17 -10.30
C SER A 162 4.26 -7.93 -11.77
N SER A 163 4.47 -8.93 -12.61
CA SER A 163 4.28 -8.80 -14.06
C SER A 163 3.43 -9.94 -14.61
N ILE A 164 2.58 -9.65 -15.59
CA ILE A 164 1.82 -10.64 -16.36
C ILE A 164 2.24 -10.53 -17.82
N ASN A 165 2.70 -11.63 -18.42
CA ASN A 165 3.17 -11.66 -19.82
C ASN A 165 2.26 -12.48 -20.76
N ARG A 166 0.98 -12.57 -20.40
CA ARG A 166 -0.05 -13.24 -21.20
C ARG A 166 -1.35 -12.46 -21.14
N GLU A 167 -2.26 -12.81 -22.03
CA GLU A 167 -3.64 -12.35 -21.92
C GLU A 167 -4.31 -13.01 -20.71
N VAL A 168 -5.05 -12.20 -19.95
CA VAL A 168 -5.79 -12.62 -18.76
C VAL A 168 -7.10 -11.85 -18.71
N ASP A 169 -8.13 -12.49 -18.14
CA ASP A 169 -9.35 -11.78 -17.78
C ASP A 169 -9.07 -10.93 -16.51
N LEU A 170 -9.32 -9.63 -16.61
CA LEU A 170 -9.12 -8.71 -15.48
C LEU A 170 -10.05 -9.02 -14.30
N ASN A 171 -11.23 -9.60 -14.54
CA ASN A 171 -12.11 -10.04 -13.46
C ASN A 171 -11.48 -11.18 -12.67
N GLU A 172 -10.82 -12.13 -13.36
CA GLU A 172 -10.10 -13.21 -12.68
C GLU A 172 -8.95 -12.66 -11.84
N VAL A 173 -8.18 -11.72 -12.37
CA VAL A 173 -7.09 -11.09 -11.61
C VAL A 173 -7.65 -10.34 -10.40
N CYS A 174 -8.68 -9.51 -10.58
CA CYS A 174 -9.22 -8.68 -9.52
C CYS A 174 -9.95 -9.45 -8.42
N ILE A 175 -10.57 -10.59 -8.76
CA ILE A 175 -11.29 -11.42 -7.80
C ILE A 175 -10.35 -12.43 -7.17
N TYR A 176 -9.60 -13.22 -7.96
CA TYR A 176 -8.92 -14.40 -7.42
C TYR A 176 -7.54 -14.10 -6.82
N TYR A 177 -6.78 -13.17 -7.39
CA TYR A 177 -5.40 -12.93 -6.95
C TYR A 177 -5.33 -12.46 -5.48
N PRO A 178 -6.20 -11.57 -4.98
CA PRO A 178 -6.17 -11.15 -3.58
C PRO A 178 -6.37 -12.31 -2.60
N PHE A 179 -7.10 -13.38 -2.97
CA PHE A 179 -7.32 -14.53 -2.09
C PHE A 179 -6.23 -15.58 -2.20
N PHE A 180 -5.83 -15.95 -3.42
CA PHE A 180 -4.85 -17.02 -3.64
C PHE A 180 -3.39 -16.53 -3.61
N ARG A 181 -3.19 -15.23 -3.81
CA ARG A 181 -1.89 -14.56 -3.88
C ARG A 181 -1.94 -13.26 -3.09
N ARG A 182 -2.33 -13.32 -1.81
CA ARG A 182 -2.52 -12.15 -0.93
C ARG A 182 -1.51 -11.02 -1.10
N TYR A 183 -0.23 -11.32 -1.30
CA TYR A 183 0.83 -10.32 -1.52
C TYR A 183 0.58 -9.35 -2.69
N THR A 184 -0.30 -9.71 -3.63
CA THR A 184 -0.64 -8.84 -4.76
C THR A 184 -1.32 -7.55 -4.32
N ILE A 185 -2.02 -7.54 -3.18
CA ILE A 185 -2.64 -6.32 -2.64
C ILE A 185 -1.60 -5.28 -2.18
N PHE A 186 -0.34 -5.67 -1.99
CA PHE A 186 0.80 -4.80 -1.68
C PHE A 186 1.66 -4.49 -2.92
N SER A 187 1.40 -5.17 -4.04
CA SER A 187 2.23 -5.11 -5.24
C SER A 187 1.64 -4.15 -6.29
N ILE A 188 2.47 -3.76 -7.26
CA ILE A 188 2.01 -3.14 -8.49
C ILE A 188 2.13 -4.19 -9.59
N ILE A 189 1.02 -4.53 -10.24
CA ILE A 189 0.98 -5.53 -11.31
C ILE A 189 1.06 -4.80 -12.65
N LEU A 190 2.07 -5.13 -13.46
CA LEU A 190 2.28 -4.59 -14.80
C LEU A 190 1.92 -5.62 -15.86
N PHE A 191 1.22 -5.19 -16.91
CA PHE A 191 0.81 -6.07 -18.01
C PHE A 191 1.82 -5.89 -19.16
N LEU A 192 2.80 -6.78 -19.26
CA LEU A 192 3.95 -6.62 -20.17
C LEU A 192 3.57 -6.65 -21.67
N ARG A 193 2.41 -7.23 -21.99
CA ARG A 193 1.83 -7.19 -23.35
C ARG A 193 1.16 -5.87 -23.70
N SER A 194 0.84 -5.05 -22.70
CA SER A 194 0.26 -3.70 -22.88
C SER A 194 1.32 -2.61 -23.04
N ILE A 195 2.60 -2.98 -23.08
CA ILE A 195 3.70 -2.03 -23.25
C ILE A 195 3.59 -1.42 -24.65
N GLU A 196 3.32 -0.11 -24.69
CA GLU A 196 3.19 0.68 -25.90
C GLU A 196 4.28 1.76 -25.92
N PRO A 197 5.40 1.55 -26.62
CA PRO A 197 6.42 2.57 -26.80
C PRO A 197 5.96 3.64 -27.79
N SER A 198 6.40 4.87 -27.57
CA SER A 198 6.29 5.95 -28.56
C SER A 198 7.11 5.65 -29.81
N LYS A 199 6.82 6.36 -30.91
CA LYS A 199 7.52 6.15 -32.21
C LYS A 199 9.03 6.35 -32.13
N ASP A 200 9.48 7.27 -31.28
CA ASP A 200 10.88 7.57 -31.02
C ASP A 200 11.47 6.72 -29.88
N GLY A 201 10.64 5.98 -29.15
CA GLY A 201 11.02 5.12 -28.03
C GLY A 201 11.43 5.88 -26.76
N SER A 202 11.14 7.18 -26.69
CA SER A 202 11.45 8.03 -25.53
C SER A 202 10.42 7.91 -24.41
N SER A 203 9.20 7.47 -24.72
CA SER A 203 8.15 7.22 -23.73
C SER A 203 7.47 5.88 -23.92
N ILE A 204 6.95 5.34 -22.83
CA ILE A 204 6.31 4.03 -22.76
C ILE A 204 5.04 4.15 -21.91
N ASN A 205 3.94 3.62 -22.42
CA ASN A 205 2.72 3.42 -21.65
C ASN A 205 2.58 1.95 -21.26
N ILE A 206 2.16 1.69 -20.03
CA ILE A 206 1.95 0.34 -19.50
C ILE A 206 0.65 0.31 -18.70
N PHE A 207 -0.27 -0.60 -19.04
CA PHE A 207 -1.43 -0.86 -18.20
C PHE A 207 -1.01 -1.57 -16.92
N SER A 208 -1.60 -1.15 -15.80
CA SER A 208 -1.19 -1.58 -14.47
C SER A 208 -2.36 -1.67 -13.49
N LEU A 209 -2.20 -2.52 -12.49
CA LEU A 209 -3.09 -2.63 -11.32
C LEU A 209 -2.29 -2.34 -10.06
N TYR A 210 -2.67 -1.30 -9.33
CA TYR A 210 -2.07 -0.95 -8.05
C TYR A 210 -2.83 -1.67 -6.94
N GLY A 211 -2.14 -2.52 -6.17
CA GLY A 211 -2.71 -3.13 -4.98
C GLY A 211 -3.20 -2.06 -4.00
N ILE A 212 -4.35 -2.30 -3.38
CA ILE A 212 -4.99 -1.33 -2.49
C ILE A 212 -4.05 -0.94 -1.33
N LEU A 213 -3.30 -1.90 -0.79
CA LEU A 213 -2.32 -1.70 0.28
C LEU A 213 -0.88 -1.53 -0.24
N SER A 214 -0.70 -1.08 -1.48
CA SER A 214 0.62 -0.95 -2.10
C SER A 214 1.58 0.00 -1.39
N ALA A 215 1.10 0.90 -0.53
CA ALA A 215 1.92 1.80 0.29
C ALA A 215 2.38 1.18 1.62
N VAL A 216 1.76 0.09 2.07
CA VAL A 216 2.02 -0.50 3.41
C VAL A 216 3.47 -1.00 3.55
N PRO A 217 4.05 -1.75 2.59
CA PRO A 217 5.45 -2.18 2.71
C PRO A 217 6.43 -1.01 2.82
N GLU A 218 6.20 0.06 2.06
CA GLU A 218 7.01 1.27 2.07
C GLU A 218 6.86 2.05 3.37
N ALA A 219 5.66 2.05 3.97
CA ALA A 219 5.45 2.67 5.27
C ALA A 219 6.17 1.91 6.39
N ILE A 220 6.12 0.57 6.37
CA ILE A 220 6.89 -0.26 7.31
C ILE A 220 8.39 0.01 7.16
N ASP A 221 8.88 0.09 5.92
CA ASP A 221 10.30 0.35 5.67
C ASP A 221 10.72 1.75 6.14
N ALA A 222 9.95 2.78 5.82
CA ALA A 222 10.22 4.14 6.27
C ALA A 222 10.29 4.25 7.80
N ILE A 223 9.39 3.56 8.52
CA ILE A 223 9.39 3.50 9.98
C ILE A 223 10.69 2.88 10.51
N ARG A 224 11.17 1.79 9.91
CA ARG A 224 12.41 1.12 10.29
C ARG A 224 13.64 1.96 9.95
N GLU A 225 13.66 2.60 8.79
CA GLU A 225 14.72 3.52 8.37
C GLU A 225 14.84 4.70 9.35
N MET A 226 13.72 5.26 9.82
CA MET A 226 13.70 6.31 10.85
C MET A 226 14.26 5.84 12.20
N ARG A 227 14.30 4.52 12.44
CA ARG A 227 14.94 3.89 13.61
C ARG A 227 16.38 3.44 13.34
N GLY A 228 16.95 3.83 12.20
CA GLY A 228 18.33 3.55 11.82
C GLY A 228 18.57 2.16 11.23
N ILE A 229 17.52 1.44 10.85
CA ILE A 229 17.64 0.16 10.14
C ILE A 229 17.91 0.44 8.66
N ASP A 230 18.89 -0.24 8.08
CA ASP A 230 19.19 -0.13 6.66
C ASP A 230 17.98 -0.49 5.78
N LYS A 231 17.81 0.25 4.68
CA LYS A 231 16.67 0.09 3.77
C LYS A 231 16.57 -1.32 3.19
N GLU A 232 17.67 -1.89 2.71
CA GLU A 232 17.64 -3.22 2.08
C GLU A 232 17.34 -4.33 3.10
N VAL A 233 17.88 -4.18 4.31
CA VAL A 233 17.55 -5.06 5.44
C VAL A 233 16.07 -4.94 5.78
N SER A 234 15.55 -3.73 5.95
CA SER A 234 14.14 -3.50 6.27
C SER A 234 13.24 -4.10 5.21
N SER A 235 13.47 -3.77 3.95
CA SER A 235 12.63 -4.24 2.85
C SER A 235 12.64 -5.77 2.78
N SER A 236 13.75 -6.43 3.12
CA SER A 236 13.84 -7.89 3.14
C SER A 236 13.05 -8.53 4.28
N ILE A 237 13.05 -7.91 5.46
CA ILE A 237 12.20 -8.33 6.59
C ILE A 237 10.73 -8.15 6.22
N THR A 238 10.37 -6.98 5.68
CA THR A 238 8.99 -6.65 5.25
C THR A 238 8.49 -7.65 4.21
N ASP A 239 9.28 -7.89 3.16
CA ASP A 239 8.91 -8.78 2.08
C ASP A 239 8.73 -10.22 2.56
N HIS A 240 9.60 -10.68 3.46
CA HIS A 240 9.49 -12.01 4.04
C HIS A 240 8.17 -12.20 4.79
N HIS A 241 7.82 -11.26 5.69
CA HIS A 241 6.64 -11.38 6.55
C HIS A 241 5.33 -11.10 5.80
N LEU A 242 5.37 -10.28 4.74
CA LEU A 242 4.24 -10.09 3.84
C LEU A 242 4.17 -11.13 2.71
N ASN A 243 5.10 -12.09 2.67
CA ASN A 243 5.25 -13.11 1.62
C ASN A 243 5.25 -12.49 0.21
N MET A 244 5.95 -11.37 0.06
CA MET A 244 6.07 -10.64 -1.18
C MET A 244 6.80 -11.46 -2.23
N LYS A 245 6.28 -11.44 -3.45
CA LYS A 245 6.93 -12.04 -4.62
C LYS A 245 7.03 -10.98 -5.72
N SER A 246 8.16 -10.97 -6.39
CA SER A 246 8.41 -10.11 -7.55
C SER A 246 8.52 -10.96 -8.82
N GLY A 247 8.36 -10.32 -9.97
CA GLY A 247 8.51 -10.98 -11.28
C GLY A 247 7.22 -11.54 -11.85
N LEU A 248 7.33 -12.59 -12.66
CA LEU A 248 6.20 -13.12 -13.44
C LEU A 248 5.17 -13.84 -12.55
N LEU A 249 3.95 -13.32 -12.55
CA LEU A 249 2.80 -13.98 -11.94
C LEU A 249 2.25 -15.09 -12.84
N ALA A 250 2.22 -14.84 -14.14
CA ALA A 250 1.71 -15.73 -15.16
C ALA A 250 2.11 -15.29 -16.58
#